data_AF-A0A9D5MR49-F1
#
_entry.id   AF-A0A9D5MR49-F1
#
_cell.length_a   1.000
_cell.length_b   1.000
_cell.length_c   1.000
_cell.angle_alpha   90.00
_cell.angle_beta   90.00
_cell.angle_gamma   90.00
#
_symmetry.space_group_name_H-M   'P 1'
#
loop_
_entity.id
_entity.type
_entity.pdbx_description
1 polymer ?
#
loop_
_entity_poly.entity_id
_entity_poly.type
_entity_poly.pdbx_seq_one_letter_code
_entity_poly.pdbx_strand_id
1 'polypeptide(L)'
;MKNKLVKILISCMAMLSVLTNAGVALATGSSAGSNISIGVKVSDFEYVQKHIDGIIDYKLNETGTATVQEWIDTDLTQNAGISAEWYVIALRQSGTYDFSQYETVLLQYLAENEVRSASSRQKYALVLLACGSADEYINRTQDDSIGKQGVMSWIFGLHLLNNGCTRETYSTTTVQETLLSLQLADGGWAVMGANGDVDVTAMALQALAPQYETDAAVKEAVDKALTFLSARQQETGDYASYGVNNAESTAQVMIALSALGIDCASDARFIKDGNTLLDGLTKYRLADGSFCHEKGGAANEASTAQVFCAFVSYERMTNGEKNLYLFEDNDDKATVTDAETDNKGTGEQPTKSNYKLPVTAAILIACAIICLIMYLTKKRNKKDYMALLILAAIALALVWLTNFQTVDDYYNSDNGVKENAIGTVTLTIKCDTVAGESGAEHIPQGGIILDGVEFEIEDGDTVFDLLTEAVRKYEIHMESSGTGATVYVEGLNHLYEFDYGDRSGWLYYVNDTDPSVSCGEYVLKDGDDVAWYYSCDSGQDIKFEEASYFE
;
A
#
# COMPACT_ATOMS: atom_id res chain seq x y z
N MET A 1 19.00 -38.23 19.69
CA MET A 1 18.67 -39.43 18.88
C MET A 1 17.18 -39.57 18.54
N LYS A 2 16.22 -39.05 19.32
CA LYS A 2 14.78 -39.09 18.98
C LYS A 2 14.36 -38.19 17.79
N ASN A 3 15.02 -37.04 17.57
CA ASN A 3 14.68 -36.14 16.44
C ASN A 3 15.17 -36.58 15.05
N LYS A 4 16.06 -37.57 14.95
CA LYS A 4 16.50 -38.12 13.65
C LYS A 4 15.58 -39.25 13.16
N LEU A 5 14.94 -40.01 14.06
CA LEU A 5 13.97 -41.04 13.65
C LEU A 5 12.64 -40.46 13.18
N VAL A 6 12.18 -39.35 13.76
CA VAL A 6 10.93 -38.69 13.35
C VAL A 6 11.07 -38.08 11.94
N LYS A 7 12.23 -37.49 11.61
CA LYS A 7 12.51 -36.99 10.25
C LYS A 7 12.63 -38.11 9.20
N ILE A 8 13.09 -39.30 9.58
CA ILE A 8 13.15 -40.47 8.68
C ILE A 8 11.77 -41.10 8.49
N LEU A 9 10.92 -41.14 9.53
CA LEU A 9 9.54 -41.65 9.39
C LEU A 9 8.65 -40.73 8.55
N ILE A 10 8.80 -39.41 8.66
CA ILE A 10 8.06 -38.43 7.84
C ILE A 10 8.52 -38.51 6.37
N SER A 11 9.82 -38.70 6.12
CA SER A 11 10.35 -38.87 4.76
C SER A 11 9.96 -40.22 4.12
N CYS A 12 9.77 -41.28 4.93
CA CYS A 12 9.25 -42.56 4.44
C CYS A 12 7.74 -42.58 4.19
N MET A 13 6.94 -41.75 4.88
CA MET A 13 5.50 -41.63 4.61
C MET A 13 5.23 -40.87 3.31
N ALA A 14 6.07 -39.90 2.94
CA ALA A 14 5.99 -39.19 1.66
C ALA A 14 6.38 -40.06 0.44
N MET A 15 7.19 -41.11 0.63
CA MET A 15 7.50 -42.07 -0.45
C MET A 15 6.41 -43.13 -0.66
N LEU A 16 5.48 -43.32 0.29
CA LEU A 16 4.47 -44.37 0.21
C LEU A 16 3.19 -43.95 -0.55
N SER A 17 3.01 -42.66 -0.84
CA SER A 17 1.94 -42.14 -1.72
C SER A 17 2.31 -42.13 -3.21
N VAL A 18 3.58 -42.39 -3.56
CA VAL A 18 4.08 -42.37 -4.95
C VAL A 18 3.97 -43.75 -5.64
N LEU A 19 3.53 -44.80 -4.94
CA LEU A 19 3.53 -46.18 -5.45
C LEU A 19 2.16 -46.81 -5.74
N THR A 20 1.07 -46.04 -5.80
CA THR A 20 -0.27 -46.60 -6.14
C THR A 20 -0.89 -46.12 -7.46
N ASN A 21 -0.27 -45.23 -8.24
CA ASN A 21 -0.85 -44.77 -9.52
C ASN A 21 0.03 -44.99 -10.76
N ALA A 22 0.87 -46.03 -10.75
CA ALA A 22 1.48 -46.59 -11.95
C ALA A 22 0.98 -48.03 -12.17
N GLY A 23 -0.30 -48.17 -12.52
CA GLY A 23 -0.90 -49.47 -12.76
C GLY A 23 -2.26 -49.38 -13.44
N VAL A 24 -2.30 -49.83 -14.69
CA VAL A 24 -3.49 -50.18 -15.49
C VAL A 24 -4.13 -49.05 -16.30
N ALA A 25 -3.57 -48.84 -17.50
CA ALA A 25 -4.40 -48.58 -18.67
C ALA A 25 -4.95 -49.92 -19.19
N LEU A 26 -6.27 -50.08 -19.27
CA LEU A 26 -7.02 -50.60 -20.43
C LEU A 26 -8.47 -50.95 -20.08
N ALA A 27 -9.36 -50.38 -20.92
CA ALA A 27 -10.65 -50.91 -21.37
C ALA A 27 -11.96 -50.44 -20.67
N THR A 28 -12.80 -49.91 -21.57
CA THR A 28 -14.28 -49.79 -21.57
C THR A 28 -14.97 -48.70 -20.75
N GLY A 29 -15.49 -47.69 -21.47
CA GLY A 29 -16.91 -47.33 -21.44
C GLY A 29 -17.36 -46.18 -20.54
N SER A 30 -17.69 -45.04 -21.17
CA SER A 30 -18.81 -44.13 -20.85
C SER A 30 -19.13 -43.82 -19.37
N SER A 31 -18.84 -42.60 -18.92
CA SER A 31 -19.84 -41.56 -18.63
C SER A 31 -19.19 -40.34 -17.98
N ALA A 32 -19.58 -39.15 -18.40
CA ALA A 32 -19.07 -37.86 -17.96
C ALA A 32 -19.27 -37.64 -16.44
N GLY A 33 -18.19 -37.25 -15.78
CA GLY A 33 -18.15 -36.66 -14.45
C GLY A 33 -16.84 -35.89 -14.36
N SER A 34 -16.91 -34.56 -14.43
CA SER A 34 -15.76 -33.66 -14.40
C SER A 34 -15.19 -33.59 -12.99
N ASN A 35 -14.19 -34.41 -12.70
CA ASN A 35 -13.24 -34.14 -11.62
C ASN A 35 -12.14 -33.25 -12.17
N ILE A 36 -12.10 -32.00 -11.73
CA ILE A 36 -11.00 -31.07 -12.00
C ILE A 36 -9.80 -31.57 -11.18
N SER A 37 -8.78 -32.13 -11.84
CA SER A 37 -7.48 -32.36 -11.22
C SER A 37 -6.63 -31.11 -11.42
N ILE A 38 -6.45 -30.30 -10.37
CA ILE A 38 -5.48 -29.19 -10.38
C ILE A 38 -4.09 -29.84 -10.29
N GLY A 39 -3.42 -29.93 -11.43
CA GLY A 39 -2.10 -30.54 -11.55
C GLY A 39 -0.99 -29.53 -11.25
N VAL A 40 -0.82 -29.14 -9.99
CA VAL A 40 0.32 -28.30 -9.58
C VAL A 40 1.59 -29.11 -9.78
N LYS A 41 2.54 -28.60 -10.58
CA LYS A 41 3.85 -29.25 -10.68
C LYS A 41 4.59 -29.03 -9.37
N VAL A 42 5.22 -30.08 -8.83
CA VAL A 42 6.03 -30.02 -7.60
C VAL A 42 7.08 -28.89 -7.64
N SER A 43 7.57 -28.54 -8.85
CA SER A 43 8.47 -27.41 -9.08
C SER A 43 7.88 -26.05 -8.69
N ASP A 44 6.58 -25.86 -8.89
CA ASP A 44 5.93 -24.56 -8.75
C ASP A 44 5.62 -24.28 -7.28
N PHE A 45 5.30 -25.33 -6.51
CA PHE A 45 5.17 -25.25 -5.06
C PHE A 45 6.50 -24.90 -4.37
N GLU A 46 7.58 -25.64 -4.66
CA GLU A 46 8.90 -25.34 -4.09
C GLU A 46 9.39 -23.95 -4.50
N TYR A 47 9.03 -23.51 -5.71
CA TYR A 47 9.35 -22.18 -6.21
C TYR A 47 8.61 -21.10 -5.41
N VAL A 48 7.29 -21.22 -5.21
CA VAL A 48 6.49 -20.22 -4.50
C VAL A 48 6.90 -20.13 -3.03
N GLN A 49 7.09 -21.26 -2.35
CA GLN A 49 7.58 -21.29 -0.96
C GLN A 49 8.91 -20.55 -0.82
N LYS A 50 9.84 -20.75 -1.75
CA LYS A 50 11.14 -20.06 -1.74
C LYS A 50 10.99 -18.53 -1.83
N HIS A 51 9.97 -18.03 -2.53
CA HIS A 51 9.74 -16.59 -2.64
C HIS A 51 9.07 -16.02 -1.39
N ILE A 52 8.12 -16.76 -0.79
CA ILE A 52 7.54 -16.45 0.52
C ILE A 52 8.66 -16.37 1.58
N ASP A 53 9.47 -17.41 1.69
CA ASP A 53 10.58 -17.47 2.66
C ASP A 53 11.59 -16.34 2.41
N GLY A 54 11.88 -16.03 1.14
CA GLY A 54 12.80 -14.95 0.77
C GLY A 54 12.30 -13.55 1.17
N ILE A 55 10.99 -13.28 1.06
CA ILE A 55 10.41 -12.01 1.52
C ILE A 55 10.42 -11.94 3.05
N ILE A 56 10.09 -13.04 3.72
CA ILE A 56 10.17 -13.11 5.19
C ILE A 56 11.60 -12.87 5.66
N ASP A 57 12.59 -13.56 5.07
CA ASP A 57 14.01 -13.37 5.39
C ASP A 57 14.45 -11.92 5.15
N TYR A 58 14.01 -11.29 4.06
CA TYR A 58 14.25 -9.87 3.79
C TYR A 58 13.72 -8.99 4.93
N LYS A 59 12.44 -9.14 5.31
CA LYS A 59 11.81 -8.31 6.34
C LYS A 59 12.40 -8.56 7.73
N LEU A 60 12.70 -9.80 8.10
CA LEU A 60 13.39 -10.10 9.36
C LEU A 60 14.76 -9.43 9.43
N ASN A 61 15.53 -9.46 8.33
CA ASN A 61 16.84 -8.80 8.28
C ASN A 61 16.73 -7.27 8.30
N GLU A 62 15.81 -6.69 7.53
CA GLU A 62 15.60 -5.23 7.45
C GLU A 62 15.20 -4.64 8.81
N THR A 63 14.28 -5.30 9.50
CA THR A 63 13.75 -4.89 10.81
C THR A 63 14.65 -5.30 11.98
N GLY A 64 15.64 -6.16 11.74
CA GLY A 64 16.53 -6.71 12.78
C GLY A 64 15.84 -7.67 13.75
N THR A 65 14.73 -8.29 13.35
CA THR A 65 13.95 -9.22 14.16
C THR A 65 14.35 -10.68 13.90
N ALA A 66 14.26 -11.55 14.91
CA ALA A 66 14.70 -12.94 14.82
C ALA A 66 13.57 -13.89 14.38
N THR A 67 12.31 -13.48 14.53
CA THR A 67 11.13 -14.30 14.22
C THR A 67 10.01 -13.46 13.65
N VAL A 68 9.11 -14.09 12.89
CA VAL A 68 7.92 -13.42 12.34
C VAL A 68 7.03 -12.85 13.44
N GLN A 69 6.90 -13.53 14.59
CA GLN A 69 6.13 -12.98 15.72
C GLN A 69 6.76 -11.70 16.26
N GLU A 70 8.09 -11.68 16.42
CA GLU A 70 8.80 -10.47 16.85
C GLU A 70 8.64 -9.33 15.82
N TRP A 71 8.66 -9.64 14.52
CA TRP A 71 8.35 -8.68 13.46
C TRP A 71 6.93 -8.10 13.57
N ILE A 72 5.93 -8.95 13.84
CA ILE A 72 4.54 -8.53 14.07
C ILE A 72 4.44 -7.60 15.29
N ASP A 73 5.02 -8.01 16.42
CA ASP A 73 4.91 -7.32 17.72
C ASP A 73 5.71 -5.99 17.76
N THR A 74 6.58 -5.75 16.77
CA THR A 74 7.45 -4.57 16.70
C THR A 74 7.17 -3.72 15.49
N ASP A 75 7.86 -3.95 14.37
CA ASP A 75 7.81 -3.11 13.17
C ASP A 75 6.40 -3.03 12.56
N LEU A 76 5.68 -4.15 12.41
CA LEU A 76 4.31 -4.08 11.89
C LEU A 76 3.41 -3.29 12.84
N THR A 77 3.48 -3.57 14.15
CA THR A 77 2.71 -2.85 15.17
C THR A 77 3.02 -1.34 15.16
N GLN A 78 4.28 -0.93 14.99
CA GLN A 78 4.67 0.48 14.91
C GLN A 78 4.14 1.18 13.64
N ASN A 79 3.88 0.42 12.59
CA ASN A 79 3.39 0.91 11.30
C ASN A 79 1.89 0.60 11.07
N ALA A 80 1.14 0.26 12.13
CA ALA A 80 -0.29 0.00 12.05
C ALA A 80 -1.05 1.28 11.65
N GLY A 81 -1.86 1.21 10.58
CA GLY A 81 -2.57 2.36 10.05
C GLY A 81 -1.74 3.23 9.11
N ILE A 82 -0.50 2.81 8.79
CA ILE A 82 0.45 3.56 7.96
C ILE A 82 0.83 2.73 6.72
N SER A 83 1.42 1.54 6.93
CA SER A 83 1.96 0.75 5.80
C SER A 83 1.95 -0.78 6.00
N ALA A 84 1.56 -1.29 7.17
CA ALA A 84 1.74 -2.70 7.52
C ALA A 84 0.63 -3.65 7.04
N GLU A 85 -0.51 -3.12 6.57
CA GLU A 85 -1.76 -3.87 6.44
C GLU A 85 -1.68 -5.11 5.55
N TRP A 86 -0.98 -5.01 4.42
CA TRP A 86 -0.86 -6.11 3.46
C TRP A 86 -0.07 -7.29 4.04
N TYR A 87 0.97 -7.03 4.84
CA TYR A 87 1.70 -8.09 5.52
C TYR A 87 0.83 -8.78 6.56
N VAL A 88 0.02 -8.04 7.33
CA VAL A 88 -0.87 -8.65 8.33
C VAL A 88 -1.85 -9.60 7.67
N ILE A 89 -2.47 -9.20 6.56
CA ILE A 89 -3.39 -10.06 5.79
C ILE A 89 -2.67 -11.33 5.29
N ALA A 90 -1.49 -11.17 4.68
CA ALA A 90 -0.73 -12.31 4.16
C ALA A 90 -0.24 -13.25 5.28
N LEU A 91 0.31 -12.71 6.36
CA LEU A 91 0.81 -13.48 7.51
C LEU A 91 -0.29 -14.23 8.24
N ARG A 92 -1.49 -13.63 8.36
CA ARG A 92 -2.66 -14.32 8.90
C ARG A 92 -2.98 -15.60 8.12
N GLN A 93 -2.70 -15.60 6.84
CA GLN A 93 -3.07 -16.68 5.92
C GLN A 93 -1.91 -17.63 5.59
N SER A 94 -0.68 -17.31 6.01
CA SER A 94 0.53 -18.11 5.75
C SER A 94 1.11 -18.77 7.00
N GLY A 95 0.54 -18.53 8.18
CA GLY A 95 1.04 -19.08 9.44
C GLY A 95 0.08 -18.92 10.61
N THR A 96 0.56 -19.28 11.80
CA THR A 96 -0.19 -19.12 13.06
C THR A 96 0.58 -18.15 13.95
N TYR A 97 0.08 -16.93 14.03
CA TYR A 97 0.68 -15.83 14.78
C TYR A 97 -0.36 -15.14 15.67
N ASP A 98 0.12 -14.46 16.70
CA ASP A 98 -0.70 -13.60 17.55
C ASP A 98 -0.69 -12.18 16.99
N PHE A 99 -1.87 -11.61 16.73
CA PHE A 99 -2.03 -10.24 16.21
C PHE A 99 -2.67 -9.30 17.25
N SER A 100 -2.88 -9.74 18.49
CA SER A 100 -3.61 -8.98 19.51
C SER A 100 -2.98 -7.61 19.79
N GLN A 101 -1.64 -7.54 19.75
CA GLN A 101 -0.92 -6.28 19.94
C GLN A 101 -1.11 -5.33 18.74
N TYR A 102 -1.01 -5.86 17.51
CA TYR A 102 -1.26 -5.10 16.29
C TYR A 102 -2.70 -4.57 16.26
N GLU A 103 -3.68 -5.40 16.59
CA GLU A 103 -5.09 -5.02 16.72
C GLU A 103 -5.27 -3.85 17.68
N THR A 104 -4.68 -3.94 18.88
CA THR A 104 -4.77 -2.88 19.90
C THR A 104 -4.24 -1.55 19.36
N VAL A 105 -3.09 -1.55 18.70
CA VAL A 105 -2.47 -0.33 18.17
C VAL A 105 -3.22 0.20 16.96
N LEU A 106 -3.75 -0.66 16.08
CA LEU A 106 -4.58 -0.22 14.97
C LEU A 106 -5.88 0.45 15.47
N LEU A 107 -6.54 -0.13 16.48
CA LEU A 107 -7.72 0.49 17.10
C LEU A 107 -7.38 1.84 17.76
N GLN A 108 -6.22 1.94 18.42
CA GLN A 108 -5.75 3.22 18.95
C GLN A 108 -5.52 4.25 17.83
N TYR A 109 -4.84 3.88 16.75
CA TYR A 109 -4.64 4.72 15.59
C TYR A 109 -6.00 5.22 15.03
N LEU A 110 -6.98 4.33 14.88
CA LEU A 110 -8.31 4.66 14.38
C LEU A 110 -9.13 5.55 15.33
N ALA A 111 -8.84 5.52 16.63
CA ALA A 111 -9.47 6.40 17.61
C ALA A 111 -8.82 7.80 17.67
N GLU A 112 -7.52 7.88 17.37
CA GLU A 112 -6.74 9.12 17.44
C GLU A 112 -6.71 9.89 16.11
N ASN A 113 -7.02 9.23 14.99
CA ASN A 113 -6.92 9.81 13.65
C ASN A 113 -8.25 9.77 12.89
N GLU A 114 -8.60 10.86 12.22
CA GLU A 114 -9.74 10.90 11.32
C GLU A 114 -9.36 10.30 9.96
N VAL A 115 -9.62 8.99 9.78
CA VAL A 115 -9.42 8.34 8.48
C VAL A 115 -10.54 8.74 7.51
N ARG A 116 -10.28 9.72 6.65
CA ARG A 116 -11.29 10.27 5.70
C ARG A 116 -11.62 9.35 4.53
N SER A 117 -10.67 8.55 4.06
CA SER A 117 -10.91 7.59 2.97
C SER A 117 -11.80 6.43 3.40
N ALA A 118 -12.93 6.25 2.72
CA ALA A 118 -13.86 5.14 2.88
C ALA A 118 -13.21 3.79 2.58
N SER A 119 -12.44 3.68 1.49
CA SER A 119 -11.71 2.46 1.15
C SER A 119 -10.62 2.15 2.18
N SER A 120 -9.91 3.15 2.70
CA SER A 120 -8.94 2.96 3.79
C SER A 120 -9.62 2.49 5.08
N ARG A 121 -10.74 3.09 5.48
CA ARG A 121 -11.53 2.61 6.63
C ARG A 121 -11.93 1.14 6.47
N GLN A 122 -12.42 0.77 5.29
CA GLN A 122 -12.81 -0.62 5.00
C GLN A 122 -11.61 -1.58 4.94
N LYS A 123 -10.46 -1.13 4.42
CA LYS A 123 -9.18 -1.88 4.49
C LYS A 123 -8.80 -2.14 5.95
N TYR A 124 -8.85 -1.14 6.82
CA TYR A 124 -8.55 -1.31 8.24
C TYR A 124 -9.56 -2.24 8.93
N ALA A 125 -10.85 -2.15 8.61
CA ALA A 125 -11.86 -3.11 9.08
C ALA A 125 -11.52 -4.55 8.64
N LEU A 126 -11.05 -4.74 7.40
CA LEU A 126 -10.65 -6.04 6.90
C LEU A 126 -9.39 -6.58 7.59
N VAL A 127 -8.44 -5.70 7.92
CA VAL A 127 -7.25 -6.06 8.71
C VAL A 127 -7.62 -6.42 10.14
N LEU A 128 -8.54 -5.69 10.77
CA LEU A 128 -9.08 -6.04 12.10
C LEU A 128 -9.72 -7.44 12.08
N LEU A 129 -10.50 -7.78 11.04
CA LEU A 129 -10.99 -9.15 10.84
C LEU A 129 -9.85 -10.16 10.70
N ALA A 130 -8.79 -9.82 9.97
CA ALA A 130 -7.60 -10.67 9.84
C ALA A 130 -6.92 -10.92 11.20
N CYS A 131 -6.90 -9.91 12.09
CA CYS A 131 -6.42 -10.06 13.46
C CYS A 131 -7.33 -10.94 14.33
N GLY A 132 -8.57 -11.19 13.91
CA GLY A 132 -9.60 -11.89 14.69
C GLY A 132 -10.43 -10.96 15.58
N SER A 133 -10.41 -9.65 15.30
CA SER A 133 -11.16 -8.65 16.05
C SER A 133 -12.66 -8.78 15.85
N ALA A 134 -13.41 -8.46 16.89
CA ALA A 134 -14.86 -8.28 16.87
C ALA A 134 -15.29 -6.83 17.14
N ASP A 135 -14.36 -5.88 17.03
CA ASP A 135 -14.60 -4.47 17.36
C ASP A 135 -15.73 -3.84 16.52
N GLU A 136 -16.51 -2.94 17.13
CA GLU A 136 -17.65 -2.29 16.48
C GLU A 136 -17.23 -1.48 15.24
N TYR A 137 -15.97 -1.04 15.15
CA TYR A 137 -15.42 -0.36 13.98
C TYR A 137 -15.67 -1.13 12.68
N ILE A 138 -15.53 -2.47 12.70
CA ILE A 138 -15.74 -3.32 11.51
C ILE A 138 -17.17 -3.18 11.00
N ASN A 139 -18.13 -3.27 11.92
CA ASN A 139 -19.53 -3.14 11.57
C ASN A 139 -19.87 -1.70 11.19
N ARG A 140 -19.34 -0.69 11.90
CA ARG A 140 -19.70 0.74 11.67
C ARG A 140 -19.26 1.20 10.30
N THR A 141 -18.08 0.74 9.89
CA THR A 141 -17.48 1.04 8.60
C THR A 141 -18.34 0.60 7.43
N GLN A 142 -19.18 -0.44 7.56
CA GLN A 142 -20.08 -0.86 6.48
C GLN A 142 -21.08 0.25 6.11
N ASP A 143 -21.75 0.87 7.07
CA ASP A 143 -22.72 1.94 6.81
C ASP A 143 -22.02 3.25 6.38
N ASP A 144 -20.90 3.56 7.03
CA ASP A 144 -20.21 4.84 6.86
C ASP A 144 -19.40 4.93 5.55
N SER A 145 -19.07 3.79 4.92
CA SER A 145 -18.06 3.74 3.86
C SER A 145 -18.52 3.07 2.57
N ILE A 146 -19.42 2.07 2.62
CA ILE A 146 -19.90 1.41 1.41
C ILE A 146 -20.59 2.45 0.50
N GLY A 147 -20.14 2.51 -0.76
CA GLY A 147 -20.66 3.41 -1.78
C GLY A 147 -20.23 4.88 -1.70
N LYS A 148 -19.39 5.28 -0.73
CA LYS A 148 -18.97 6.69 -0.58
C LYS A 148 -17.80 7.14 -1.46
N GLN A 149 -17.03 6.23 -2.05
CA GLN A 149 -15.82 6.55 -2.84
C GLN A 149 -15.67 5.63 -4.06
N GLY A 150 -16.75 5.57 -4.85
CA GLY A 150 -16.73 4.86 -6.13
C GLY A 150 -16.47 3.36 -5.99
N VAL A 151 -15.92 2.77 -7.06
CA VAL A 151 -15.75 1.31 -7.20
C VAL A 151 -14.96 0.68 -6.04
N MET A 152 -13.95 1.38 -5.51
CA MET A 152 -13.09 0.84 -4.46
C MET A 152 -13.84 0.59 -3.17
N SER A 153 -14.79 1.47 -2.81
CA SER A 153 -15.55 1.28 -1.58
C SER A 153 -16.61 0.17 -1.70
N TRP A 154 -17.03 -0.16 -2.93
CA TRP A 154 -17.85 -1.35 -3.19
C TRP A 154 -17.01 -2.63 -3.13
N ILE A 155 -15.79 -2.62 -3.66
CA ILE A 155 -14.85 -3.76 -3.61
C ILE A 155 -14.51 -4.13 -2.16
N PHE A 156 -13.98 -3.19 -1.37
CA PHE A 156 -13.65 -3.46 0.03
C PHE A 156 -14.90 -3.73 0.88
N GLY A 157 -16.02 -3.06 0.58
CA GLY A 157 -17.31 -3.37 1.20
C GLY A 157 -17.74 -4.82 0.98
N LEU A 158 -17.60 -5.34 -0.25
CA LEU A 158 -17.94 -6.71 -0.57
C LEU A 158 -17.02 -7.71 0.12
N HIS A 159 -15.72 -7.40 0.28
CA HIS A 159 -14.82 -8.24 1.09
C HIS A 159 -15.30 -8.37 2.54
N LEU A 160 -15.72 -7.28 3.19
CA LEU A 160 -16.27 -7.34 4.55
C LEU A 160 -17.54 -8.20 4.61
N LEU A 161 -18.48 -7.99 3.69
CA LEU A 161 -19.73 -8.76 3.63
C LEU A 161 -19.49 -10.25 3.35
N ASN A 162 -18.49 -10.58 2.54
CA ASN A 162 -18.09 -11.97 2.25
C ASN A 162 -17.49 -12.69 3.48
N ASN A 163 -16.97 -11.94 4.46
CA ASN A 163 -16.55 -12.47 5.76
C ASN A 163 -17.70 -12.56 6.77
N GLY A 164 -18.96 -12.43 6.31
CA GLY A 164 -20.13 -12.58 7.18
C GLY A 164 -20.43 -11.35 8.03
N CYS A 165 -19.74 -10.23 7.82
CA CYS A 165 -20.12 -8.98 8.46
C CYS A 165 -21.48 -8.52 7.91
N THR A 166 -22.40 -8.13 8.78
CA THR A 166 -23.76 -7.73 8.37
C THR A 166 -24.23 -6.49 9.11
N ARG A 167 -24.94 -5.60 8.41
CA ARG A 167 -25.72 -4.49 8.97
C ARG A 167 -27.04 -4.29 8.22
N GLU A 168 -27.88 -3.35 8.68
CA GLU A 168 -29.22 -3.12 8.13
C GLU A 168 -29.20 -2.50 6.72
N THR A 169 -28.18 -1.71 6.39
CA THR A 169 -28.17 -0.87 5.17
C THR A 169 -27.77 -1.61 3.91
N TYR A 170 -26.78 -2.51 3.99
CA TYR A 170 -26.17 -3.16 2.84
C TYR A 170 -26.19 -4.69 3.00
N SER A 171 -26.41 -5.38 1.87
CA SER A 171 -26.35 -6.84 1.78
C SER A 171 -25.33 -7.24 0.73
N THR A 172 -24.79 -8.47 0.81
CA THR A 172 -23.88 -9.01 -0.20
C THR A 172 -24.47 -8.88 -1.60
N THR A 173 -25.76 -9.19 -1.76
CA THR A 173 -26.47 -9.10 -3.06
C THR A 173 -26.53 -7.67 -3.58
N THR A 174 -26.93 -6.69 -2.76
CA THR A 174 -27.07 -5.29 -3.23
C THR A 174 -25.73 -4.66 -3.58
N VAL A 175 -24.68 -4.95 -2.81
CA VAL A 175 -23.31 -4.49 -3.09
C VAL A 175 -22.77 -5.16 -4.35
N GLN A 176 -22.99 -6.47 -4.51
CA GLN A 176 -22.60 -7.23 -5.70
C GLN A 176 -23.27 -6.65 -6.95
N GLU A 177 -24.60 -6.50 -6.96
CA GLU A 177 -25.33 -5.92 -8.10
C GLU A 177 -24.82 -4.53 -8.47
N THR A 178 -24.51 -3.71 -7.47
CA THR A 178 -23.93 -2.38 -7.70
C THR A 178 -22.55 -2.48 -8.32
N LEU A 179 -21.66 -3.33 -7.78
CA LEU A 179 -20.33 -3.54 -8.36
C LEU A 179 -20.41 -4.06 -9.80
N LEU A 180 -21.31 -4.99 -10.10
CA LEU A 180 -21.55 -5.47 -11.47
C LEU A 180 -22.01 -4.35 -12.41
N SER A 181 -22.84 -3.42 -11.94
CA SER A 181 -23.31 -2.28 -12.73
C SER A 181 -22.22 -1.27 -13.11
N LEU A 182 -21.09 -1.29 -12.38
CA LEU A 182 -19.93 -0.44 -12.63
C LEU A 182 -18.96 -1.04 -13.66
N GLN A 183 -19.21 -2.26 -14.16
CA GLN A 183 -18.36 -2.88 -15.18
C GLN A 183 -18.42 -2.07 -16.49
N LEU A 184 -17.25 -1.70 -17.01
CA LEU A 184 -17.11 -0.91 -18.23
C LEU A 184 -17.31 -1.76 -19.48
N ALA A 185 -17.49 -1.10 -20.62
CA ALA A 185 -17.82 -1.75 -21.89
C ALA A 185 -16.75 -2.74 -22.39
N ASP A 186 -15.49 -2.54 -21.99
CA ASP A 186 -14.38 -3.45 -22.31
C ASP A 186 -14.26 -4.64 -21.34
N GLY A 187 -15.16 -4.74 -20.35
CA GLY A 187 -15.24 -5.84 -19.40
C GLY A 187 -14.43 -5.64 -18.12
N GLY A 188 -13.69 -4.53 -17.98
CA GLY A 188 -12.95 -4.21 -16.77
C GLY A 188 -13.70 -3.27 -15.82
N TRP A 189 -13.05 -2.94 -14.71
CA TRP A 189 -13.42 -1.87 -13.80
C TRP A 189 -12.28 -0.86 -13.72
N ALA A 190 -12.61 0.39 -13.43
CA ALA A 190 -11.62 1.44 -13.16
C ALA A 190 -12.17 2.38 -12.09
N VAL A 191 -11.28 3.07 -11.38
CA VAL A 191 -11.68 4.17 -10.48
C VAL A 191 -12.32 5.30 -11.29
N MET A 192 -11.77 5.57 -12.47
CA MET A 192 -12.22 6.63 -13.37
C MET A 192 -11.99 6.25 -14.84
N GLY A 193 -12.68 6.94 -15.74
CA GLY A 193 -12.53 6.75 -17.18
C GLY A 193 -13.42 5.65 -17.76
N ALA A 194 -13.35 5.50 -19.08
CA ALA A 194 -14.24 4.62 -19.84
C ALA A 194 -13.63 3.24 -20.16
N ASN A 195 -12.37 3.03 -19.79
CA ASN A 195 -11.64 1.78 -20.03
C ASN A 195 -11.26 1.16 -18.70
N GLY A 196 -11.34 -0.16 -18.59
CA GLY A 196 -10.90 -0.85 -17.39
C GLY A 196 -9.41 -0.62 -17.12
N ASP A 197 -9.10 -0.57 -15.82
CA ASP A 197 -7.77 -0.60 -15.25
C ASP A 197 -7.42 -2.02 -14.78
N VAL A 198 -6.16 -2.42 -14.88
CA VAL A 198 -5.72 -3.79 -14.52
C VAL A 198 -5.92 -4.07 -13.04
N ASP A 199 -5.52 -3.13 -12.18
CA ASP A 199 -5.49 -3.30 -10.73
C ASP A 199 -6.92 -3.34 -10.19
N VAL A 200 -7.73 -2.36 -10.57
CA VAL A 200 -9.12 -2.27 -10.12
C VAL A 200 -9.95 -3.44 -10.64
N THR A 201 -9.72 -3.89 -11.88
CA THR A 201 -10.37 -5.09 -12.42
C THR A 201 -9.99 -6.33 -11.62
N ALA A 202 -8.70 -6.51 -11.31
CA ALA A 202 -8.25 -7.64 -10.51
C ALA A 202 -8.84 -7.61 -9.10
N MET A 203 -8.87 -6.45 -8.44
CA MET A 203 -9.47 -6.30 -7.11
C MET A 203 -10.99 -6.56 -7.12
N ALA A 204 -11.71 -6.15 -8.17
CA ALA A 204 -13.12 -6.50 -8.34
C ALA A 204 -13.32 -8.02 -8.46
N LEU A 205 -12.47 -8.70 -9.23
CA LEU A 205 -12.49 -10.16 -9.34
C LEU A 205 -12.23 -10.85 -7.99
N GLN A 206 -11.31 -10.35 -7.18
CA GLN A 206 -11.03 -10.90 -5.84
C GLN A 206 -12.26 -10.82 -4.93
N ALA A 207 -12.99 -9.71 -4.97
CA ALA A 207 -14.21 -9.52 -4.18
C ALA A 207 -15.40 -10.35 -4.69
N LEU A 208 -15.51 -10.56 -6.01
CA LEU A 208 -16.60 -11.33 -6.64
C LEU A 208 -16.36 -12.84 -6.65
N ALA A 209 -15.12 -13.28 -6.41
CA ALA A 209 -14.74 -14.69 -6.50
C ALA A 209 -15.63 -15.66 -5.68
N PRO A 210 -16.07 -15.34 -4.45
CA PRO A 210 -16.90 -16.26 -3.66
C PRO A 210 -18.24 -16.63 -4.32
N GLN A 211 -18.77 -15.80 -5.22
CA GLN A 211 -20.03 -16.02 -5.92
C GLN A 211 -19.87 -16.47 -7.38
N TYR A 212 -18.63 -16.61 -7.86
CA TYR A 212 -18.34 -16.91 -9.27
C TYR A 212 -18.99 -18.20 -9.80
N GLU A 213 -19.02 -19.27 -8.99
CA GLU A 213 -19.59 -20.55 -9.38
C GLU A 213 -21.11 -20.66 -9.15
N THR A 214 -21.69 -19.74 -8.37
CA THR A 214 -23.07 -19.86 -7.87
C THR A 214 -24.02 -18.80 -8.44
N ASP A 215 -23.51 -17.65 -8.87
CA ASP A 215 -24.29 -16.55 -9.45
C ASP A 215 -23.94 -16.37 -10.94
N ALA A 216 -24.94 -16.53 -11.80
CA ALA A 216 -24.76 -16.46 -13.25
C ALA A 216 -24.38 -15.06 -13.75
N ALA A 217 -24.85 -13.99 -13.11
CA ALA A 217 -24.52 -12.61 -13.49
C ALA A 217 -23.09 -12.27 -13.07
N VAL A 218 -22.68 -12.71 -11.87
CA VAL A 218 -21.28 -12.61 -11.43
C VAL A 218 -20.38 -13.38 -12.39
N LYS A 219 -20.75 -14.63 -12.72
CA LYS A 219 -20.00 -15.45 -13.66
C LYS A 219 -19.78 -14.75 -14.99
N GLU A 220 -20.83 -14.18 -15.58
CA GLU A 220 -20.73 -13.46 -16.85
C GLU A 220 -19.78 -12.26 -16.76
N ALA A 221 -19.88 -11.45 -15.71
CA ALA A 221 -19.01 -10.29 -15.52
C ALA A 221 -17.55 -10.70 -15.29
N VAL A 222 -17.32 -11.73 -14.45
CA VAL A 222 -15.98 -12.29 -14.20
C VAL A 222 -15.37 -12.84 -15.50
N ASP A 223 -16.13 -13.56 -16.32
CA ASP A 223 -15.63 -14.11 -17.60
C ASP A 223 -15.23 -12.99 -18.59
N LYS A 224 -15.96 -11.86 -18.62
CA LYS A 224 -15.57 -10.67 -19.39
C LYS A 224 -14.27 -10.05 -18.87
N ALA A 225 -14.14 -9.91 -17.55
CA ALA A 225 -12.95 -9.35 -16.93
C ALA A 225 -11.70 -10.25 -17.10
N LEU A 226 -11.86 -11.57 -17.05
CA LEU A 226 -10.78 -12.51 -17.37
C LEU A 226 -10.33 -12.37 -18.83
N THR A 227 -11.25 -12.12 -19.76
CA THR A 227 -10.93 -11.83 -21.16
C THR A 227 -10.15 -10.51 -21.28
N PHE A 228 -10.61 -9.47 -20.59
CA PHE A 228 -9.94 -8.17 -20.51
C PHE A 228 -8.50 -8.30 -19.97
N LEU A 229 -8.29 -9.02 -18.86
CA LEU A 229 -6.98 -9.19 -18.23
C LEU A 229 -6.05 -10.03 -19.12
N SER A 230 -6.56 -11.14 -19.66
CA SER A 230 -5.80 -11.97 -20.62
C SER A 230 -5.33 -11.15 -21.84
N ALA A 231 -6.11 -10.18 -22.31
CA ALA A 231 -5.73 -9.33 -23.44
C ALA A 231 -4.67 -8.26 -23.08
N ARG A 232 -4.54 -7.89 -21.80
CA ARG A 232 -3.61 -6.85 -21.31
C ARG A 232 -2.30 -7.39 -20.74
N GLN A 233 -2.21 -8.70 -20.53
CA GLN A 233 -0.95 -9.33 -20.14
C GLN A 233 0.10 -9.15 -21.24
N GLN A 234 1.30 -8.73 -20.84
CA GLN A 234 2.43 -8.50 -21.74
C GLN A 234 3.04 -9.83 -22.20
N GLU A 235 3.82 -9.82 -23.29
CA GLU A 235 4.57 -11.00 -23.77
C GLU A 235 5.51 -11.55 -22.69
N THR A 236 5.94 -10.68 -21.79
CA THR A 236 6.77 -10.96 -20.62
C THR A 236 5.99 -11.61 -19.45
N GLY A 237 4.68 -11.81 -19.56
CA GLY A 237 3.87 -12.46 -18.53
C GLY A 237 3.44 -11.54 -17.37
N ASP A 238 4.03 -10.35 -17.26
CA ASP A 238 3.67 -9.27 -16.33
C ASP A 238 2.61 -8.33 -16.92
N TYR A 239 2.18 -7.37 -16.10
CA TYR A 239 1.20 -6.35 -16.46
C TYR A 239 1.78 -4.94 -16.35
N ALA A 240 1.17 -4.03 -17.09
CA ALA A 240 1.46 -2.61 -17.05
C ALA A 240 0.27 -1.81 -16.56
N SER A 241 0.54 -0.75 -15.81
CA SER A 241 -0.42 0.29 -15.44
C SER A 241 0.12 1.63 -15.91
N TYR A 242 -0.73 2.47 -16.51
CA TYR A 242 -0.34 3.74 -17.15
C TYR A 242 0.87 3.67 -18.11
N GLY A 243 1.05 2.52 -18.77
CA GLY A 243 2.16 2.28 -19.71
C GLY A 243 3.46 1.82 -19.08
N VAL A 244 3.49 1.61 -17.76
CA VAL A 244 4.65 1.16 -16.99
C VAL A 244 4.42 -0.26 -16.47
N ASN A 245 5.28 -1.18 -16.89
CA ASN A 245 5.28 -2.55 -16.36
C ASN A 245 5.71 -2.55 -14.89
N ASN A 246 4.92 -3.17 -14.02
CA ASN A 246 5.20 -3.18 -12.59
C ASN A 246 4.81 -4.49 -11.88
N ALA A 247 5.37 -4.66 -10.68
CA ALA A 247 5.16 -5.84 -9.85
C ALA A 247 3.75 -5.89 -9.25
N GLU A 248 3.22 -4.75 -8.81
CA GLU A 248 1.94 -4.61 -8.10
C GLU A 248 0.77 -5.06 -8.96
N SER A 249 0.69 -4.60 -10.22
CA SER A 249 -0.37 -4.98 -11.13
C SER A 249 -0.35 -6.46 -11.45
N THR A 250 0.85 -7.03 -11.62
CA THR A 250 1.00 -8.46 -11.83
C THR A 250 0.59 -9.25 -10.57
N ALA A 251 0.92 -8.73 -9.39
CA ALA A 251 0.54 -9.32 -8.10
C ALA A 251 -0.99 -9.33 -7.92
N GLN A 252 -1.68 -8.22 -8.19
CA GLN A 252 -3.13 -8.12 -8.08
C GLN A 252 -3.84 -9.13 -8.99
N VAL A 253 -3.39 -9.28 -10.24
CA VAL A 253 -3.96 -10.28 -11.15
C VAL A 253 -3.71 -11.70 -10.63
N MET A 254 -2.53 -12.00 -10.09
CA MET A 254 -2.26 -13.32 -9.52
C MET A 254 -3.14 -13.64 -8.30
N ILE A 255 -3.41 -12.65 -7.43
CA ILE A 255 -4.37 -12.78 -6.32
C ILE A 255 -5.78 -13.06 -6.86
N ALA A 256 -6.21 -12.33 -7.90
CA ALA A 256 -7.52 -12.52 -8.53
C ALA A 256 -7.70 -13.92 -9.13
N LEU A 257 -6.71 -14.40 -9.89
CA LEU A 257 -6.75 -15.73 -10.48
C LEU A 257 -6.78 -16.82 -9.40
N SER A 258 -5.95 -16.65 -8.36
CA SER A 258 -5.92 -17.57 -7.22
C SER A 258 -7.26 -17.60 -6.48
N ALA A 259 -7.91 -16.45 -6.27
CA ALA A 259 -9.23 -16.37 -5.65
C ALA A 259 -10.31 -17.10 -6.46
N LEU A 260 -10.19 -17.12 -7.79
CA LEU A 260 -11.08 -17.81 -8.72
C LEU A 260 -10.72 -19.30 -8.94
N GLY A 261 -9.67 -19.81 -8.30
CA GLY A 261 -9.20 -21.18 -8.52
C GLY A 261 -8.53 -21.41 -9.88
N ILE A 262 -8.06 -20.34 -10.54
CA ILE A 262 -7.40 -20.38 -11.84
C ILE A 262 -5.89 -20.41 -11.64
N ASP A 263 -5.28 -21.52 -12.03
CA ASP A 263 -3.83 -21.69 -11.95
C ASP A 263 -3.10 -20.86 -13.02
N CYS A 264 -2.43 -19.79 -12.58
CA CYS A 264 -1.69 -18.88 -13.46
C CYS A 264 -0.44 -19.49 -14.11
N ALA A 265 0.01 -20.68 -13.67
CA ALA A 265 1.13 -21.40 -14.26
C ALA A 265 0.71 -22.35 -15.40
N SER A 266 -0.59 -22.66 -15.53
CA SER A 266 -1.10 -23.63 -16.51
C SER A 266 -2.28 -23.16 -17.36
N ASP A 267 -3.02 -22.13 -16.94
CA ASP A 267 -4.13 -21.58 -17.74
C ASP A 267 -3.61 -20.85 -18.98
N ALA A 268 -3.91 -21.41 -20.16
CA ALA A 268 -3.42 -20.91 -21.44
C ALA A 268 -3.84 -19.47 -21.76
N ARG A 269 -4.89 -18.92 -21.13
CA ARG A 269 -5.26 -17.51 -21.29
C ARG A 269 -4.19 -16.58 -20.72
N PHE A 270 -3.48 -17.04 -19.69
CA PHE A 270 -2.53 -16.27 -18.90
C PHE A 270 -1.07 -16.66 -19.12
N ILE A 271 -0.80 -17.34 -20.25
CA ILE A 271 0.54 -17.67 -20.72
C ILE A 271 0.79 -16.94 -22.03
N LYS A 272 1.77 -16.02 -22.05
CA LYS A 272 2.12 -15.21 -23.23
C LYS A 272 3.56 -15.48 -23.63
N ASP A 273 3.77 -15.83 -24.89
CA ASP A 273 5.10 -16.21 -25.41
C ASP A 273 5.85 -17.25 -24.53
N GLY A 274 5.08 -18.17 -23.92
CA GLY A 274 5.62 -19.18 -22.99
C GLY A 274 5.94 -18.66 -21.58
N ASN A 275 5.72 -17.39 -21.28
CA ASN A 275 5.89 -16.78 -19.95
C ASN A 275 4.57 -16.80 -19.16
N THR A 276 4.69 -17.16 -17.88
CA THR A 276 3.60 -17.16 -16.88
C THR A 276 3.62 -15.86 -16.06
N LEU A 277 2.61 -15.64 -15.20
CA LEU A 277 2.65 -14.54 -14.21
C LEU A 277 3.79 -14.70 -13.21
N LEU A 278 4.18 -15.94 -12.88
CA LEU A 278 5.34 -16.23 -12.01
C LEU A 278 6.65 -15.75 -12.66
N ASP A 279 6.81 -15.96 -13.96
CA ASP A 279 7.94 -15.46 -14.73
C ASP A 279 7.92 -13.93 -14.82
N GLY A 280 6.73 -13.34 -14.94
CA GLY A 280 6.51 -11.90 -14.91
C GLY A 280 6.97 -11.27 -13.59
N LEU A 281 6.45 -11.76 -12.47
CA LEU A 281 6.75 -11.24 -11.12
C LEU A 281 8.22 -11.34 -10.75
N THR A 282 8.90 -12.43 -11.11
CA THR A 282 10.29 -12.63 -10.69
C THR A 282 11.30 -11.73 -11.39
N LYS A 283 10.89 -10.98 -12.41
CA LYS A 283 11.71 -9.92 -13.03
C LYS A 283 11.99 -8.76 -12.08
N TYR A 284 11.10 -8.56 -11.12
CA TYR A 284 11.15 -7.48 -10.14
C TYR A 284 11.85 -7.89 -8.84
N ARG A 285 12.20 -9.17 -8.71
CA ARG A 285 12.85 -9.70 -7.50
C ARG A 285 14.29 -9.22 -7.40
N LEU A 286 14.65 -8.68 -6.23
CA LEU A 286 16.00 -8.30 -5.88
C LEU A 286 16.77 -9.45 -5.20
N ALA A 287 18.09 -9.26 -5.05
CA ALA A 287 18.98 -10.30 -4.54
C ALA A 287 18.71 -10.65 -3.07
N ASP A 288 18.26 -9.68 -2.28
CA ASP A 288 17.96 -9.81 -0.86
C ASP A 288 16.59 -10.44 -0.55
N GLY A 289 15.73 -10.58 -1.57
CA GLY A 289 14.38 -11.15 -1.43
C GLY A 289 13.24 -10.14 -1.56
N SER A 290 13.55 -8.84 -1.52
CA SER A 290 12.58 -7.77 -1.79
C SER A 290 12.22 -7.66 -3.26
N PHE A 291 11.24 -6.81 -3.58
CA PHE A 291 10.78 -6.52 -4.93
C PHE A 291 10.84 -5.02 -5.20
N CYS A 292 11.20 -4.65 -6.43
CA CYS A 292 11.11 -3.29 -6.93
C CYS A 292 9.78 -3.06 -7.68
N HIS A 293 9.35 -1.80 -7.77
CA HIS A 293 8.16 -1.41 -8.54
C HIS A 293 8.37 -1.68 -10.03
N GLU A 294 9.41 -1.07 -10.58
CA GLU A 294 9.85 -1.24 -11.97
C GLU A 294 11.16 -2.01 -12.05
N LYS A 295 11.33 -2.77 -13.12
CA LYS A 295 12.51 -3.59 -13.34
C LYS A 295 13.79 -2.74 -13.31
N GLY A 296 14.68 -3.07 -12.38
CA GLY A 296 15.95 -2.36 -12.19
C GLY A 296 15.90 -1.23 -11.15
N GLY A 297 14.74 -0.98 -10.55
CA GLY A 297 14.58 -0.08 -9.41
C GLY A 297 15.12 -0.64 -8.09
N ALA A 298 15.08 0.20 -7.06
CA ALA A 298 15.39 -0.18 -5.69
C ALA A 298 14.23 -0.95 -5.04
N ALA A 299 14.48 -1.55 -3.86
CA ALA A 299 13.44 -2.20 -3.08
C ALA A 299 12.28 -1.23 -2.82
N ASN A 300 11.06 -1.71 -3.03
CA ASN A 300 9.83 -0.95 -2.81
C ASN A 300 8.93 -1.72 -1.86
N GLU A 301 8.47 -1.03 -0.81
CA GLU A 301 7.70 -1.64 0.27
C GLU A 301 6.33 -2.14 -0.20
N ALA A 302 5.62 -1.33 -0.99
CA ALA A 302 4.30 -1.68 -1.51
C ALA A 302 4.39 -2.85 -2.51
N SER A 303 5.38 -2.84 -3.40
CA SER A 303 5.64 -3.96 -4.32
C SER A 303 5.93 -5.25 -3.54
N THR A 304 6.82 -5.18 -2.56
CA THR A 304 7.21 -6.35 -1.75
C THR A 304 6.00 -6.92 -1.00
N ALA A 305 5.19 -6.07 -0.36
CA ALA A 305 4.01 -6.50 0.37
C ALA A 305 2.92 -7.11 -0.52
N GLN A 306 2.64 -6.51 -1.68
CA GLN A 306 1.63 -7.02 -2.60
C GLN A 306 2.08 -8.32 -3.29
N VAL A 307 3.35 -8.44 -3.64
CA VAL A 307 3.91 -9.69 -4.15
C VAL A 307 3.88 -10.79 -3.09
N PHE A 308 4.08 -10.45 -1.82
CA PHE A 308 3.91 -11.40 -0.73
C PHE A 308 2.46 -11.91 -0.64
N CYS A 309 1.46 -11.02 -0.65
CA CYS A 309 0.05 -11.38 -0.75
C CYS A 309 -0.24 -12.30 -1.94
N ALA A 310 0.36 -12.01 -3.09
CA ALA A 310 0.17 -12.79 -4.31
C ALA A 310 0.70 -14.22 -4.17
N PHE A 311 1.93 -14.40 -3.67
CA PHE A 311 2.49 -15.74 -3.48
C PHE A 311 1.73 -16.54 -2.42
N VAL A 312 1.34 -15.92 -1.30
CA VAL A 312 0.50 -16.57 -0.30
C VAL A 312 -0.86 -16.95 -0.89
N SER A 313 -1.49 -16.07 -1.69
CA SER A 313 -2.75 -16.38 -2.34
C SER A 313 -2.64 -17.57 -3.31
N TYR A 314 -1.55 -17.64 -4.08
CA TYR A 314 -1.30 -18.76 -4.99
C TYR A 314 -1.06 -20.06 -4.24
N GLU A 315 -0.24 -20.05 -3.19
CA GLU A 315 -0.01 -21.21 -2.32
C GLU A 315 -1.33 -21.75 -1.76
N ARG A 316 -2.18 -20.87 -1.21
CA ARG A 316 -3.50 -21.24 -0.68
C ARG A 316 -4.39 -21.91 -1.73
N MET A 317 -4.47 -21.31 -2.91
CA MET A 317 -5.23 -21.90 -4.03
C MET A 317 -4.70 -23.29 -4.38
N THR A 318 -3.37 -23.46 -4.46
CA THR A 318 -2.77 -24.78 -4.75
C THR A 318 -3.03 -25.82 -3.67
N ASN A 319 -3.21 -25.39 -2.43
CA ASN A 319 -3.57 -26.24 -1.29
C ASN A 319 -5.09 -26.49 -1.18
N GLY A 320 -5.91 -25.89 -2.05
CA GLY A 320 -7.38 -25.97 -1.99
C GLY A 320 -7.99 -25.19 -0.83
N GLU A 321 -7.26 -24.21 -0.31
CA GLU A 321 -7.70 -23.33 0.78
C GLU A 321 -8.52 -22.15 0.24
N LYS A 322 -9.25 -21.48 1.13
CA LYS A 322 -10.04 -20.29 0.78
C LYS A 322 -9.13 -19.14 0.33
N ASN A 323 -9.71 -18.24 -0.47
CA ASN A 323 -9.03 -17.06 -0.98
C ASN A 323 -8.41 -16.19 0.14
N LEU A 324 -7.45 -15.33 -0.23
CA LEU A 324 -6.66 -14.54 0.71
C LEU A 324 -7.49 -13.67 1.67
N TYR A 325 -8.62 -13.13 1.20
CA TYR A 325 -9.43 -12.16 1.94
C TYR A 325 -10.62 -12.80 2.67
N LEU A 326 -10.73 -14.12 2.72
CA LEU A 326 -11.72 -14.85 3.52
C LEU A 326 -11.04 -15.45 4.75
N PHE A 327 -11.35 -14.89 5.92
CA PHE A 327 -10.84 -15.34 7.21
C PHE A 327 -11.87 -16.28 7.85
N GLU A 328 -11.42 -17.43 8.37
CA GLU A 328 -12.31 -18.34 9.08
C GLU A 328 -12.56 -17.87 10.51
N ASP A 329 -13.81 -18.01 10.98
CA ASP A 329 -14.11 -17.98 12.41
C ASP A 329 -13.32 -19.11 13.08
N ASN A 330 -12.33 -18.74 13.91
CA ASN A 330 -11.63 -19.68 14.78
C ASN A 330 -12.59 -20.13 15.91
N ASP A 331 -13.63 -20.88 15.59
CA ASP A 331 -14.65 -21.30 16.56
C ASP A 331 -14.19 -22.48 17.44
N ASP A 332 -12.87 -22.72 17.57
CA ASP A 332 -12.34 -23.84 18.34
C ASP A 332 -11.25 -23.49 19.37
N LYS A 333 -10.96 -22.21 19.68
CA LYS A 333 -10.08 -21.87 20.82
C LYS A 333 -10.44 -20.57 21.57
N ALA A 334 -11.08 -20.79 22.72
CA ALA A 334 -10.96 -20.05 23.99
C ALA A 334 -11.83 -18.80 24.23
N THR A 335 -12.92 -19.04 24.97
CA THR A 335 -13.65 -18.12 25.87
C THR A 335 -12.78 -17.48 26.95
N VAL A 336 -12.82 -16.15 27.14
CA VAL A 336 -12.70 -15.37 28.41
C VAL A 336 -13.18 -13.92 28.15
N THR A 337 -14.44 -13.58 28.45
CA THR A 337 -14.95 -12.72 29.56
C THR A 337 -14.47 -11.27 29.66
N ASP A 338 -15.45 -10.39 29.54
CA ASP A 338 -15.54 -8.94 29.74
C ASP A 338 -14.79 -8.34 30.96
N ALA A 339 -14.24 -7.15 30.76
CA ALA A 339 -14.17 -6.10 31.79
C ALA A 339 -13.96 -4.70 31.16
N GLU A 340 -14.96 -3.84 31.30
CA GLU A 340 -14.86 -2.37 31.16
C GLU A 340 -13.92 -1.78 32.23
N THR A 341 -13.23 -0.66 31.93
CA THR A 341 -13.33 0.58 32.72
C THR A 341 -12.56 1.76 32.11
N ASP A 342 -13.23 2.93 32.17
CA ASP A 342 -12.76 4.31 32.02
C ASP A 342 -11.43 4.63 32.73
N ASN A 343 -10.62 5.57 32.20
CA ASN A 343 -10.64 6.98 32.67
C ASN A 343 -9.58 7.87 31.96
N LYS A 344 -9.97 9.13 31.79
CA LYS A 344 -9.19 10.28 31.30
C LYS A 344 -8.00 10.63 32.20
N GLY A 345 -6.91 11.08 31.57
CA GLY A 345 -5.79 11.74 32.24
C GLY A 345 -5.18 12.83 31.35
N THR A 346 -5.39 14.09 31.74
CA THR A 346 -4.75 15.31 31.22
C THR A 346 -3.28 15.42 31.65
N GLY A 347 -2.39 15.96 30.80
CA GLY A 347 -1.10 16.47 31.28
C GLY A 347 -0.04 16.78 30.22
N GLU A 348 0.08 18.08 29.91
CA GLU A 348 1.30 18.86 29.59
C GLU A 348 2.29 18.45 28.46
N GLN A 349 2.44 19.40 27.54
CA GLN A 349 3.49 19.55 26.52
C GLN A 349 4.89 19.69 27.14
N PRO A 350 5.91 18.92 26.69
CA PRO A 350 7.30 19.19 27.04
C PRO A 350 7.96 20.13 26.01
N THR A 351 8.69 21.11 26.54
CA THR A 351 9.39 22.16 25.83
C THR A 351 10.70 21.69 25.15
N LYS A 352 11.09 22.44 24.09
CA LYS A 352 12.30 22.29 23.26
C LYS A 352 13.54 21.82 24.03
N SER A 353 13.99 20.60 23.74
CA SER A 353 15.29 20.07 24.15
C SER A 353 16.06 19.62 22.91
N ASN A 354 17.27 20.15 22.73
CA ASN A 354 18.17 19.79 21.63
C ASN A 354 18.65 18.34 21.81
N TYR A 355 17.90 17.38 21.25
CA TYR A 355 18.08 15.94 21.46
C TYR A 355 19.44 15.40 20.98
N LYS A 356 20.11 16.10 20.04
CA LYS A 356 21.40 15.66 19.49
C LYS A 356 22.48 15.57 20.56
N LEU A 357 22.50 16.49 21.53
CA LEU A 357 23.47 16.53 22.61
C LEU A 357 23.30 15.38 23.64
N PRO A 358 22.12 15.15 24.25
CA PRO A 358 21.93 14.06 25.20
C PRO A 358 22.03 12.67 24.54
N VAL A 359 21.60 12.51 23.28
CA VAL A 359 21.72 11.23 22.56
C VAL A 359 23.18 10.94 22.19
N THR A 360 23.94 11.94 21.73
CA THR A 360 25.40 11.81 21.51
C THR A 360 26.12 11.40 22.80
N ALA A 361 25.77 12.01 23.93
CA ALA A 361 26.34 11.66 25.24
C ALA A 361 26.00 10.22 25.64
N ALA A 362 24.75 9.78 25.44
CA ALA A 362 24.31 8.42 25.74
C ALA A 362 25.08 7.36 24.93
N ILE A 363 25.29 7.60 23.62
CA ILE A 363 26.05 6.69 22.74
C ILE A 363 27.51 6.56 23.20
N LEU A 364 28.16 7.68 23.54
CA LEU A 364 29.54 7.68 24.03
C LEU A 364 29.68 6.97 25.38
N ILE A 365 28.72 7.17 26.30
CA ILE A 365 28.68 6.49 27.60
C ILE A 365 28.51 4.98 27.40
N ALA A 366 27.56 4.55 26.56
CA ALA A 366 27.36 3.14 26.26
C ALA A 366 28.62 2.49 25.68
N CYS A 367 29.30 3.16 24.74
CA CYS A 367 30.56 2.68 24.16
C CYS A 367 31.68 2.56 25.20
N ALA A 368 31.78 3.52 26.13
CA ALA A 368 32.75 3.48 27.21
C ALA A 368 32.48 2.32 28.19
N ILE A 369 31.20 2.07 28.53
CA ILE A 369 30.78 0.95 29.38
C ILE A 369 31.13 -0.39 28.71
N ILE A 370 30.82 -0.54 27.41
CA ILE A 370 31.13 -1.78 26.67
C ILE A 370 32.65 -1.99 26.59
N CYS A 371 33.43 -0.94 26.32
CA CYS A 371 34.90 -1.00 26.35
C CYS A 371 35.44 -1.46 27.71
N LEU A 372 34.86 -0.95 28.81
CA LEU A 372 35.23 -1.31 30.18
C LEU A 372 34.86 -2.77 30.49
N ILE A 373 33.67 -3.23 30.09
CA ILE A 373 33.24 -4.63 30.24
C ILE A 373 34.18 -5.56 29.47
N MET A 374 34.54 -5.22 28.23
CA MET A 374 35.49 -6.00 27.43
C MET A 374 36.88 -6.04 28.08
N TYR A 375 37.32 -4.94 28.71
CA TYR A 375 38.57 -4.87 29.45
C TYR A 375 38.57 -5.77 30.70
N LEU A 376 37.50 -5.72 31.50
CA LEU A 376 37.34 -6.49 32.74
C LEU A 376 37.15 -8.00 32.48
N THR A 377 36.47 -8.36 31.38
CA THR A 377 36.23 -9.76 31.01
C THR A 377 37.43 -10.43 30.31
N LYS A 378 38.55 -9.71 30.13
CA LYS A 378 39.77 -10.17 29.44
C LYS A 378 39.55 -10.68 27.99
N LYS A 379 38.40 -10.42 27.36
CA LYS A 379 38.12 -10.72 25.95
C LYS A 379 38.75 -9.66 25.03
N ARG A 380 40.09 -9.63 25.01
CA ARG A 380 40.88 -8.59 24.34
C ARG A 380 41.11 -8.92 22.86
N ASN A 381 40.11 -8.68 22.02
CA ASN A 381 40.25 -8.80 20.57
C ASN A 381 40.17 -7.43 19.90
N LYS A 382 41.24 -7.01 19.22
CA LYS A 382 41.32 -5.69 18.57
C LYS A 382 40.24 -5.48 17.50
N LYS A 383 39.76 -6.55 16.87
CA LYS A 383 38.70 -6.47 15.86
C LYS A 383 37.35 -6.05 16.46
N ASP A 384 37.07 -6.48 17.68
CA ASP A 384 35.80 -6.21 18.36
C ASP A 384 35.75 -4.75 18.88
N TYR A 385 36.89 -4.21 19.34
CA TYR A 385 37.01 -2.79 19.65
C TYR A 385 36.90 -1.91 18.40
N MET A 386 37.45 -2.35 17.26
CA MET A 386 37.32 -1.64 15.98
C MET A 386 35.87 -1.66 15.48
N ALA A 387 35.18 -2.80 15.57
CA ALA A 387 33.77 -2.90 15.20
C ALA A 387 32.89 -1.99 16.07
N LEU A 388 33.14 -1.94 17.38
CA LEU A 388 32.41 -1.05 18.30
C LEU A 388 32.62 0.44 17.97
N LEU A 389 33.87 0.84 17.64
CA LEU A 389 34.16 2.22 17.24
C LEU A 389 33.50 2.58 15.90
N ILE A 390 33.43 1.65 14.96
CA ILE A 390 32.74 1.85 13.66
C ILE A 390 31.23 1.98 13.89
N LEU A 391 30.62 1.12 14.70
CA LEU A 391 29.19 1.20 15.04
C LEU A 391 28.85 2.49 15.77
N ALA A 392 29.70 2.93 16.71
CA ALA A 392 29.54 4.21 17.39
C ALA A 392 29.62 5.38 16.41
N ALA A 393 30.57 5.34 15.46
CA ALA A 393 30.70 6.38 14.44
C ALA A 393 29.49 6.42 13.50
N ILE A 394 28.94 5.27 13.11
CA ILE A 394 27.71 5.18 12.29
C ILE A 394 26.51 5.72 13.06
N ALA A 395 26.33 5.34 14.33
CA ALA A 395 25.23 5.83 15.15
C ALA A 395 25.32 7.35 15.40
N LEU A 396 26.53 7.87 15.65
CA LEU A 396 26.75 9.31 15.76
C LEU A 396 26.52 10.03 14.43
N ALA A 397 26.92 9.42 13.30
CA ALA A 397 26.62 9.95 11.98
C ALA A 397 25.12 10.00 11.73
N LEU A 398 24.36 8.94 12.05
CA LEU A 398 22.90 8.92 11.91
C LEU A 398 22.21 10.00 12.74
N VAL A 399 22.64 10.23 13.99
CA VAL A 399 22.07 11.30 14.85
C VAL A 399 22.36 12.70 14.31
N TRP A 400 23.51 12.90 13.65
CA TRP A 400 23.89 14.19 13.09
C TRP A 400 23.38 14.41 11.67
N LEU A 401 23.18 13.34 10.89
CA LEU A 401 22.65 13.34 9.52
C LEU A 401 21.11 13.35 9.45
N THR A 402 20.43 12.97 10.53
CA THR A 402 18.96 13.09 10.64
C THR A 402 18.58 14.40 11.31
N ASN A 403 17.55 15.06 10.77
CA ASN A 403 16.95 16.28 11.32
C ASN A 403 15.48 16.01 11.61
N PHE A 404 15.19 15.44 12.78
CA PHE A 404 13.83 15.44 13.31
C PHE A 404 13.46 16.86 13.71
N GLN A 405 12.57 17.49 12.94
CA GLN A 405 11.96 18.78 13.24
C GLN A 405 10.59 18.52 13.85
N THR A 406 10.21 19.24 14.90
CA THR A 406 8.81 19.30 15.32
C THR A 406 7.99 20.07 14.29
N VAL A 407 6.66 19.96 14.33
CA VAL A 407 5.75 20.76 13.48
C VAL A 407 6.12 22.26 13.56
N ASP A 408 6.37 22.78 14.77
CA ASP A 408 6.84 24.15 14.97
C ASP A 408 8.22 24.43 14.33
N ASP A 409 9.13 23.45 14.29
CA ASP A 409 10.46 23.60 13.66
C ASP A 409 10.42 23.40 12.13
N TYR A 410 9.37 22.78 11.59
CA TYR A 410 9.12 22.64 10.15
C TYR A 410 8.56 23.94 9.54
N TYR A 411 7.67 24.63 10.28
CA TYR A 411 7.06 25.89 9.85
C TYR A 411 7.86 27.14 10.28
N ASN A 412 8.74 27.07 11.29
CA ASN A 412 9.58 28.20 11.72
C ASN A 412 11.06 28.08 11.29
N SER A 413 11.36 28.27 10.01
CA SER A 413 12.72 28.59 9.56
C SER A 413 12.86 30.08 9.28
N ASP A 414 13.81 30.74 9.96
CA ASP A 414 14.14 32.15 9.81
C ASP A 414 14.37 32.58 8.34
N ASN A 415 13.64 33.63 7.93
CA ASN A 415 13.85 34.57 6.82
C ASN A 415 14.43 34.03 5.50
N GLY A 416 13.53 33.72 4.55
CA GLY A 416 13.80 33.38 3.15
C GLY A 416 14.44 34.51 2.32
N VAL A 417 15.72 34.80 2.60
CA VAL A 417 16.60 35.56 1.72
C VAL A 417 17.55 34.55 1.08
N LYS A 418 17.46 34.36 -0.23
CA LYS A 418 18.37 33.46 -0.96
C LYS A 418 19.66 34.22 -1.29
N GLU A 419 20.80 33.73 -0.80
CA GLU A 419 22.09 34.44 -0.94
C GLU A 419 22.55 34.55 -2.41
N ASN A 420 22.06 33.67 -3.30
CA ASN A 420 22.39 33.65 -4.72
C ASN A 420 21.16 33.74 -5.63
N ALA A 421 20.17 34.57 -5.27
CA ALA A 421 18.96 34.75 -6.07
C ALA A 421 19.29 35.07 -7.54
N ILE A 422 18.77 34.26 -8.46
CA ILE A 422 18.94 34.39 -9.92
C ILE A 422 17.74 35.06 -10.60
N GLY A 423 16.65 35.27 -9.85
CA GLY A 423 15.41 35.86 -10.34
C GLY A 423 14.30 35.84 -9.30
N THR A 424 13.14 36.32 -9.71
CA THR A 424 11.91 36.34 -8.90
C THR A 424 10.77 35.69 -9.68
N VAL A 425 9.96 34.92 -8.99
CA VAL A 425 8.74 34.29 -9.54
C VAL A 425 7.53 34.66 -8.69
N THR A 426 6.35 34.59 -9.28
CA THR A 426 5.09 34.82 -8.56
C THR A 426 4.39 33.49 -8.31
N LEU A 427 3.84 33.29 -7.11
CA LEU A 427 3.02 32.12 -6.79
C LEU A 427 1.61 32.53 -6.35
N THR A 428 0.63 31.88 -6.96
CA THR A 428 -0.80 31.96 -6.62
C THR A 428 -1.35 30.58 -6.28
N ILE A 429 -2.19 30.46 -5.24
CA ILE A 429 -2.88 29.22 -4.87
C ILE A 429 -4.38 29.53 -4.70
N LYS A 430 -5.23 28.89 -5.52
CA LYS A 430 -6.67 29.18 -5.62
C LYS A 430 -7.51 27.90 -5.69
N CYS A 431 -8.71 27.97 -5.14
CA CYS A 431 -9.76 26.95 -5.11
C CYS A 431 -11.15 27.62 -5.23
N ASP A 432 -11.25 28.63 -6.09
CA ASP A 432 -12.48 29.36 -6.39
C ASP A 432 -13.58 28.50 -7.03
N THR A 433 -13.21 27.42 -7.70
CA THR A 433 -14.12 26.39 -8.25
C THR A 433 -15.05 25.76 -7.23
N VAL A 434 -14.65 25.73 -5.95
CA VAL A 434 -15.41 25.13 -4.82
C VAL A 434 -15.85 26.17 -3.80
N ALA A 435 -15.58 27.46 -4.05
CA ALA A 435 -15.91 28.53 -3.12
C ALA A 435 -17.44 28.70 -3.01
N GLY A 436 -18.00 28.31 -1.85
CA GLY A 436 -19.43 28.41 -1.54
C GLY A 436 -20.23 27.13 -1.74
N GLU A 437 -19.57 26.02 -2.11
CA GLU A 437 -20.17 24.68 -2.12
C GLU A 437 -20.33 24.11 -0.69
N SER A 438 -21.19 23.11 -0.52
CA SER A 438 -21.39 22.43 0.77
C SER A 438 -20.12 21.68 1.19
N GLY A 439 -19.65 21.83 2.44
CA GLY A 439 -18.38 21.25 2.90
C GLY A 439 -17.16 22.16 2.75
N ALA A 440 -17.35 23.38 2.22
CA ALA A 440 -16.29 24.36 2.00
C ALA A 440 -16.03 25.27 3.22
N GLU A 441 -16.41 24.88 4.44
CA GLU A 441 -16.34 25.77 5.62
C GLU A 441 -14.91 26.21 5.99
N HIS A 442 -13.89 25.51 5.47
CA HIS A 442 -12.47 25.80 5.65
C HIS A 442 -11.84 26.53 4.44
N ILE A 443 -12.61 26.77 3.39
CA ILE A 443 -12.15 27.44 2.17
C ILE A 443 -12.27 28.96 2.34
N PRO A 444 -11.21 29.75 2.05
CA PRO A 444 -11.27 31.21 2.14
C PRO A 444 -12.42 31.79 1.31
N GLN A 445 -13.01 32.88 1.79
CA GLN A 445 -14.07 33.58 1.05
C GLN A 445 -13.53 34.08 -0.29
N GLY A 446 -14.04 33.53 -1.40
CA GLY A 446 -13.55 33.81 -2.76
C GLY A 446 -12.52 32.80 -3.29
N GLY A 447 -12.17 31.77 -2.52
CA GLY A 447 -11.32 30.66 -2.94
C GLY A 447 -9.86 31.04 -3.20
N ILE A 448 -9.34 32.12 -2.60
CA ILE A 448 -7.94 32.50 -2.75
C ILE A 448 -7.19 32.14 -1.46
N ILE A 449 -6.27 31.18 -1.56
CA ILE A 449 -5.42 30.72 -0.44
C ILE A 449 -4.14 31.55 -0.38
N LEU A 450 -3.52 31.80 -1.53
CA LEU A 450 -2.36 32.67 -1.67
C LEU A 450 -2.52 33.54 -2.92
N ASP A 451 -2.43 34.86 -2.76
CA ASP A 451 -2.73 35.82 -3.82
C ASP A 451 -1.45 36.48 -4.35
N GLY A 452 -0.88 35.92 -5.43
CA GLY A 452 0.18 36.53 -6.22
C GLY A 452 1.38 37.03 -5.40
N VAL A 453 2.05 36.13 -4.68
CA VAL A 453 3.18 36.48 -3.82
C VAL A 453 4.50 36.21 -4.55
N GLU A 454 5.44 37.17 -4.46
CA GLU A 454 6.78 37.03 -5.04
C GLU A 454 7.74 36.22 -4.14
N PHE A 455 8.51 35.35 -4.77
CA PHE A 455 9.58 34.57 -4.16
C PHE A 455 10.87 34.71 -4.98
N GLU A 456 12.01 34.78 -4.29
CA GLU A 456 13.33 34.69 -4.93
C GLU A 456 13.61 33.22 -5.30
N ILE A 457 14.29 32.99 -6.41
CA ILE A 457 14.69 31.64 -6.85
C ILE A 457 16.21 31.52 -7.01
N GLU A 458 16.75 30.34 -6.75
CA GLU A 458 18.13 29.94 -7.05
C GLU A 458 18.19 29.00 -8.27
N ASP A 459 19.39 28.81 -8.83
CA ASP A 459 19.60 27.95 -9.99
C ASP A 459 19.22 26.49 -9.67
N GLY A 460 18.26 25.95 -10.43
CA GLY A 460 17.75 24.59 -10.27
C GLY A 460 16.49 24.45 -9.41
N ASP A 461 15.99 25.54 -8.80
CA ASP A 461 14.74 25.50 -8.04
C ASP A 461 13.57 25.05 -8.93
N THR A 462 12.78 24.09 -8.44
CA THR A 462 11.61 23.56 -9.14
C THR A 462 10.30 24.20 -8.66
N VAL A 463 9.21 23.99 -9.39
CA VAL A 463 7.86 24.39 -8.94
C VAL A 463 7.51 23.77 -7.58
N PHE A 464 7.94 22.53 -7.32
CA PHE A 464 7.73 21.87 -6.03
C PHE A 464 8.55 22.50 -4.91
N ASP A 465 9.78 22.95 -5.18
CA ASP A 465 10.61 23.68 -4.20
C ASP A 465 9.95 25.03 -3.83
N LEU A 466 9.47 25.78 -4.83
CA LEU A 466 8.71 27.01 -4.64
C LEU A 466 7.43 26.78 -3.84
N LEU A 467 6.64 25.76 -4.19
CA LEU A 467 5.44 25.42 -3.44
C LEU A 467 5.79 25.07 -1.99
N THR A 468 6.82 24.26 -1.77
CA THR A 468 7.29 23.87 -0.44
C THR A 468 7.74 25.08 0.39
N GLU A 469 8.46 26.03 -0.22
CA GLU A 469 8.85 27.29 0.42
C GLU A 469 7.63 28.12 0.82
N ALA A 470 6.67 28.27 -0.09
CA ALA A 470 5.46 29.04 0.14
C ALA A 470 4.57 28.45 1.23
N VAL A 471 4.28 27.15 1.17
CA VAL A 471 3.40 26.49 2.14
C VAL A 471 4.01 26.49 3.55
N ARG A 472 5.34 26.43 3.66
CA ARG A 472 6.03 26.63 4.94
C ARG A 472 5.92 28.05 5.45
N LYS A 473 6.22 29.04 4.59
CA LYS A 473 6.22 30.47 4.95
C LYS A 473 4.85 31.00 5.35
N TYR A 474 3.79 30.49 4.71
CA TYR A 474 2.41 30.92 4.92
C TYR A 474 1.59 29.94 5.76
N GLU A 475 2.23 28.93 6.36
CA GLU A 475 1.58 27.91 7.21
C GLU A 475 0.40 27.22 6.51
N ILE A 476 0.54 26.95 5.21
CA ILE A 476 -0.46 26.25 4.40
C ILE A 476 -0.20 24.75 4.53
N HIS A 477 -1.22 23.98 4.85
CA HIS A 477 -1.14 22.52 4.85
C HIS A 477 -0.84 21.99 3.45
N MET A 478 0.09 21.04 3.33
CA MET A 478 0.37 20.33 2.08
C MET A 478 0.59 18.84 2.36
N GLU A 479 -0.07 17.98 1.58
CA GLU A 479 0.24 16.55 1.49
C GLU A 479 0.67 16.21 0.05
N SER A 480 1.72 15.41 -0.05
CA SER A 480 2.31 15.00 -1.32
C SER A 480 2.98 13.64 -1.20
N SER A 481 2.97 12.87 -2.27
CA SER A 481 3.72 11.61 -2.39
C SER A 481 4.76 11.67 -3.52
N GLY A 482 5.69 10.72 -3.52
CA GLY A 482 6.78 10.66 -4.50
C GLY A 482 7.92 11.64 -4.24
N THR A 483 8.92 11.67 -5.14
CA THR A 483 10.09 12.56 -5.05
C THR A 483 10.60 12.94 -6.45
N GLY A 484 11.17 14.13 -6.60
CA GLY A 484 11.69 14.59 -7.90
C GLY A 484 10.61 14.58 -8.98
N ALA A 485 10.90 13.99 -10.15
CA ALA A 485 9.95 13.93 -11.27
C ALA A 485 8.69 13.09 -11.01
N THR A 486 8.60 12.33 -9.91
CA THR A 486 7.41 11.55 -9.54
C THR A 486 6.58 12.21 -8.45
N VAL A 487 6.93 13.44 -8.04
CA VAL A 487 6.20 14.11 -6.96
C VAL A 487 4.78 14.46 -7.41
N TYR A 488 3.82 14.18 -6.54
CA TYR A 488 2.39 14.40 -6.73
C TYR A 488 1.81 15.12 -5.52
N VAL A 489 1.07 16.20 -5.74
CA VAL A 489 0.47 17.01 -4.66
C VAL A 489 -0.98 16.58 -4.48
N GLU A 490 -1.22 15.86 -3.38
CA GLU A 490 -2.51 15.23 -3.06
C GLU A 490 -3.47 16.24 -2.43
N GLY A 491 -2.96 17.20 -1.66
CA GLY A 491 -3.80 18.20 -1.01
C GLY A 491 -3.05 19.46 -0.61
N LEU A 492 -3.74 20.60 -0.72
CA LEU A 492 -3.30 21.91 -0.25
C LEU A 492 -4.41 22.56 0.58
N ASN A 493 -4.05 23.19 1.69
CA ASN A 493 -4.98 23.86 2.60
C ASN A 493 -6.16 22.96 3.05
N HIS A 494 -5.86 21.69 3.35
CA HIS A 494 -6.83 20.65 3.75
C HIS A 494 -7.91 20.30 2.71
N LEU A 495 -7.73 20.77 1.48
CA LEU A 495 -8.53 20.41 0.32
C LEU A 495 -7.73 19.41 -0.50
N TYR A 496 -8.25 18.20 -0.66
CA TYR A 496 -7.57 17.07 -1.27
C TYR A 496 -8.15 16.76 -2.64
N GLU A 497 -7.39 16.05 -3.46
CA GLU A 497 -7.97 15.35 -4.60
C GLU A 497 -9.20 14.54 -4.18
N PHE A 498 -10.19 14.54 -5.06
CA PHE A 498 -11.48 13.86 -4.88
C PHE A 498 -12.48 14.44 -3.87
N ASP A 499 -12.16 15.52 -3.15
CA ASP A 499 -13.08 16.14 -2.19
C ASP A 499 -14.38 16.67 -2.83
N TYR A 500 -14.36 17.11 -4.09
CA TYR A 500 -15.50 17.71 -4.81
C TYR A 500 -15.86 17.00 -6.12
N GLY A 501 -15.47 15.74 -6.25
CA GLY A 501 -15.78 14.90 -7.41
C GLY A 501 -14.61 14.01 -7.81
N ASP A 502 -14.88 12.94 -8.53
CA ASP A 502 -13.88 12.00 -9.04
C ASP A 502 -12.86 12.62 -10.01
N ARG A 503 -13.15 13.81 -10.52
CA ARG A 503 -12.27 14.63 -11.37
C ARG A 503 -11.63 15.80 -10.63
N SER A 504 -11.85 15.91 -9.32
CA SER A 504 -11.35 17.04 -8.54
C SER A 504 -9.93 16.82 -8.04
N GLY A 505 -9.11 17.87 -8.09
CA GLY A 505 -7.70 17.77 -7.72
C GLY A 505 -6.92 19.04 -8.00
N TRP A 506 -5.68 19.06 -7.51
CA TRP A 506 -4.77 20.19 -7.67
C TRP A 506 -4.01 20.11 -8.99
N LEU A 507 -4.13 21.16 -9.78
CA LEU A 507 -3.41 21.33 -11.03
C LEU A 507 -2.53 22.57 -10.93
N TYR A 508 -1.35 22.53 -11.54
CA TYR A 508 -0.44 23.67 -11.57
C TYR A 508 -0.19 24.13 -13.00
N TYR A 509 0.01 25.43 -13.14
CA TYR A 509 0.25 26.10 -14.41
C TYR A 509 1.42 27.04 -14.25
N VAL A 510 2.16 27.24 -15.34
CA VAL A 510 3.23 28.23 -15.42
C VAL A 510 2.95 29.14 -16.60
N ASN A 511 2.83 30.44 -16.36
CA ASN A 511 2.44 31.46 -17.35
C ASN A 511 1.14 31.06 -18.08
N ASP A 512 0.10 30.72 -17.31
CA ASP A 512 -1.23 30.25 -17.77
C ASP A 512 -1.21 29.02 -18.71
N THR A 513 -0.11 28.26 -18.69
CA THR A 513 0.07 27.09 -19.56
C THR A 513 0.34 25.84 -18.72
N ASP A 514 -0.32 24.72 -19.06
CA ASP A 514 -0.03 23.40 -18.50
C ASP A 514 1.37 22.95 -18.98
N PRO A 515 2.35 22.80 -18.08
CA PRO A 515 3.71 22.46 -18.47
C PRO A 515 3.88 21.02 -18.97
N SER A 516 2.89 20.14 -18.78
CA SER A 516 2.91 18.72 -19.16
C SER A 516 4.08 17.91 -18.60
N VAL A 517 4.65 18.37 -17.47
CA VAL A 517 5.70 17.71 -16.70
C VAL A 517 5.33 17.75 -15.21
N SER A 518 6.03 17.01 -14.36
CA SER A 518 5.81 17.08 -12.91
C SER A 518 6.30 18.42 -12.33
N CYS A 519 5.65 18.89 -11.26
CA CYS A 519 6.09 20.07 -10.52
C CYS A 519 7.48 19.90 -9.89
N GLY A 520 7.94 18.67 -9.67
CA GLY A 520 9.31 18.37 -9.22
C GLY A 520 10.33 18.23 -10.36
N GLU A 521 9.92 18.42 -11.61
CA GLU A 521 10.80 18.42 -12.80
C GLU A 521 10.90 19.81 -13.45
N TYR A 522 9.85 20.64 -13.36
CA TYR A 522 9.86 21.97 -13.94
C TYR A 522 10.80 22.91 -13.18
N VAL A 523 11.94 23.25 -13.78
CA VAL A 523 12.91 24.23 -13.26
C VAL A 523 12.44 25.66 -13.57
N LEU A 524 12.32 26.47 -12.52
CA LEU A 524 11.83 27.85 -12.57
C LEU A 524 12.80 28.80 -13.26
N LYS A 525 12.25 29.84 -13.87
CA LYS A 525 13.00 30.94 -14.51
C LYS A 525 12.54 32.28 -13.96
N ASP A 526 13.43 33.26 -14.04
CA ASP A 526 13.12 34.64 -13.67
C ASP A 526 11.87 35.14 -14.42
N GLY A 527 10.90 35.64 -13.68
CA GLY A 527 9.63 36.16 -14.18
C GLY A 527 8.53 35.14 -14.43
N ASP A 528 8.73 33.85 -14.12
CA ASP A 528 7.65 32.85 -14.20
C ASP A 528 6.49 33.21 -13.24
N ASP A 529 5.26 33.11 -13.74
CA ASP A 529 4.04 33.20 -12.94
C ASP A 529 3.46 31.79 -12.73
N VAL A 530 3.50 31.30 -11.49
CA VAL A 530 3.09 29.95 -11.12
C VAL A 530 1.74 30.02 -10.41
N ALA A 531 0.79 29.21 -10.87
CA ALA A 531 -0.54 29.14 -10.26
C ALA A 531 -0.94 27.69 -9.98
N TRP A 532 -1.44 27.45 -8.77
CA TRP A 532 -2.09 26.21 -8.37
C TRP A 532 -3.60 26.43 -8.29
N TYR A 533 -4.36 25.63 -9.01
CA TYR A 533 -5.81 25.66 -9.03
C TYR A 533 -6.37 24.33 -8.56
N TYR A 534 -7.33 24.39 -7.66
CA TYR A 534 -8.21 23.26 -7.41
C TYR A 534 -9.25 23.20 -8.52
N SER A 535 -9.28 22.09 -9.24
CA SER A 535 -10.30 21.82 -10.24
C SER A 535 -11.30 20.81 -9.69
N CYS A 536 -12.56 20.89 -10.12
CA CYS A 536 -13.59 19.85 -9.97
C CYS A 536 -13.76 19.00 -11.24
N ASP A 537 -13.16 19.41 -12.36
CA ASP A 537 -13.39 18.85 -13.69
C ASP A 537 -12.10 18.64 -14.51
N SER A 538 -11.01 18.20 -13.86
CA SER A 538 -9.71 17.94 -14.49
C SER A 538 -9.18 19.10 -15.36
N GLY A 539 -9.35 20.33 -14.86
CA GLY A 539 -8.92 21.58 -15.47
C GLY A 539 -9.89 22.20 -16.47
N GLN A 540 -10.99 21.53 -16.83
CA GLN A 540 -11.97 22.06 -17.79
C GLN A 540 -12.82 23.22 -17.23
N ASP A 541 -12.88 23.32 -15.91
CA ASP A 541 -13.54 24.36 -15.14
C ASP A 541 -12.63 25.55 -14.80
N ILE A 542 -11.32 25.43 -15.05
CA ILE A 542 -10.36 26.52 -14.88
C ILE A 542 -10.48 27.46 -16.09
N LYS A 543 -10.71 28.75 -15.81
CA LYS A 543 -10.79 29.79 -16.83
C LYS A 543 -9.66 30.79 -16.62
N PHE A 544 -8.79 30.88 -17.60
CA PHE A 544 -7.81 31.96 -17.70
C PHE A 544 -8.53 33.19 -18.26
N GLU A 545 -8.35 34.36 -17.64
CA GLU A 545 -8.85 35.60 -18.23
C GLU A 545 -8.10 35.82 -19.55
N GLU A 546 -8.81 35.78 -20.69
CA GLU A 546 -8.21 36.23 -21.94
C GLU A 546 -7.80 37.69 -21.75
N ALA A 547 -6.49 37.95 -21.81
CA ALA A 547 -5.97 39.30 -21.90
C ALA A 547 -6.69 39.99 -23.07
N SER A 548 -7.57 40.94 -22.73
CA SER A 548 -8.31 41.76 -23.67
C SER A 548 -7.35 42.65 -24.46
N TYR A 549 -6.66 42.07 -25.43
CA TYR A 549 -6.12 42.82 -26.53
C TYR A 549 -7.29 43.19 -27.43
N PHE A 550 -7.89 44.34 -27.15
CA PHE A 550 -8.68 45.25 -28.01
C PHE A 550 -9.77 45.95 -27.17
N GLU A 551 -9.45 47.13 -26.64
CA GLU A 551 -9.90 48.43 -27.17
C GLU A 551 -8.89 49.54 -26.86
#